data_AF-A0A7V3XFW8-F1
#
_entry.id   AF-A0A7V3XFW8-F1
#
_cell.length_a   1.000
_cell.length_b   1.000
_cell.length_c   1.000
_cell.angle_alpha   90.00
_cell.angle_beta   90.00
_cell.angle_gamma   90.00
#
_symmetry.space_group_name_H-M   'P 1'
#
loop_
_entity.id
_entity.type
_entity.pdbx_description
1 polymer ?
#
loop_
_entity_poly.entity_id
_entity_poly.type
_entity_poly.pdbx_seq_one_letter_code
_entity_poly.pdbx_strand_id
1 'polypeptide(L)' 'AFYNGTDHYPFHLKGIPAMEYYSSNYRELHTPEDTVDRVQPDKVAQVAQVVFLTAYELLTAPRLPSLKK' A
#
# COMPACT_ATOMS: atom_id res chain seq x y z
N ALA A 1 -7.70 10.99 3.99
CA ALA A 1 -7.78 9.53 4.07
C ALA A 1 -6.52 8.90 4.69
N PHE A 2 -5.31 9.34 4.35
CA PHE A 2 -4.06 8.66 4.74
C PHE A 2 -3.76 8.52 6.23
N TYR A 3 -4.29 9.42 7.07
CA TYR A 3 -4.13 9.26 8.52
C TYR A 3 -5.24 8.42 9.16
N ASN A 4 -6.50 8.44 8.69
CA ASN A 4 -7.63 7.86 9.44
C ASN A 4 -8.64 7.05 8.59
N GLY A 5 -8.37 6.81 7.30
CA GLY A 5 -9.38 6.39 6.31
C GLY A 5 -9.06 5.11 5.56
N THR A 6 -8.16 4.29 6.09
CA THR A 6 -7.66 3.05 5.47
C THR A 6 -7.40 2.02 6.57
N ASP A 7 -7.48 0.74 6.22
CA ASP A 7 -7.54 -0.38 7.18
C ASP A 7 -6.28 -0.53 8.03
N HIS A 8 -5.18 0.12 7.65
CA HIS A 8 -3.94 0.11 8.43
C HIS A 8 -3.98 1.07 9.64
N TYR A 9 -4.95 2.00 9.71
CA TYR A 9 -4.98 3.02 10.76
C TYR A 9 -5.09 2.45 12.19
N PRO A 10 -5.91 1.42 12.49
CA PRO A 10 -5.93 0.82 13.82
C PRO A 10 -4.59 0.22 14.26
N PHE A 11 -3.71 -0.17 13.34
CA PHE A 11 -2.35 -0.62 13.64
C PHE A 11 -1.46 0.55 14.05
N HIS A 12 -1.55 1.67 13.32
CA HIS A 12 -0.83 2.90 13.65
C HIS A 12 -1.16 3.40 15.06
N LEU A 13 -2.44 3.44 15.45
CA LEU A 13 -2.87 3.84 16.79
C LEU A 13 -2.30 2.99 17.92
N LYS A 14 -1.92 1.74 17.63
CA LYS A 14 -1.32 0.80 18.58
C LYS A 14 0.21 0.77 18.52
N GLY A 15 0.83 1.66 17.74
CA GLY A 15 2.27 1.66 17.52
C GLY A 15 2.78 0.43 16.75
N ILE A 16 1.89 -0.27 16.04
CA ILE A 16 2.26 -1.41 15.19
C ILE A 16 2.68 -0.86 13.83
N PRO A 17 3.89 -1.19 13.33
CA PRO A 17 4.30 -0.79 12.00
C PRO A 17 3.39 -1.35 10.93
N ALA A 18 2.95 -0.50 10.03
CA ALA A 18 2.17 -0.88 8.87
C ALA A 18 2.64 -0.11 7.64
N MET A 19 2.41 -0.69 6.46
CA MET A 19 2.75 -0.10 5.18
C MET A 19 1.52 -0.16 4.28
N GLU A 20 1.19 0.95 3.63
CA GLU A 20 0.10 1.05 2.66
C GLU A 20 0.68 1.23 1.25
N TYR A 21 0.12 0.47 0.30
CA TYR A 21 0.35 0.67 -1.13
C TYR A 21 -0.89 1.31 -1.74
N TYR A 22 -0.77 2.57 -2.15
CA TYR A 22 -1.88 3.34 -2.68
C TYR A 22 -1.54 3.94 -4.05
N SER A 23 -2.47 3.82 -4.99
CA SER A 23 -2.35 4.34 -6.34
C SER A 23 -3.75 4.69 -6.86
N SER A 24 -4.26 5.86 -6.53
CA SER A 24 -5.51 6.37 -7.11
C SER A 24 -5.41 7.85 -7.43
N ASN A 25 -6.23 8.27 -8.41
CA ASN A 25 -6.41 9.65 -8.81
C ASN A 25 -7.52 10.26 -7.94
N TYR A 26 -7.16 11.15 -7.02
CA TYR A 26 -8.13 11.77 -6.10
C TYR A 26 -9.29 12.49 -6.78
N ARG A 27 -9.14 12.90 -8.05
CA ARG A 27 -10.21 13.57 -8.80
C ARG A 27 -11.33 12.61 -9.23
N GLU A 28 -11.00 11.34 -9.37
CA GLU A 28 -11.90 10.27 -9.85
C GLU A 28 -12.27 9.28 -8.71
N LEU A 29 -11.65 9.43 -7.54
CA LEU A 29 -11.95 8.62 -6.37
C LEU A 29 -13.37 8.89 -5.88
N HIS A 30 -14.15 7.83 -5.63
CA HIS A 30 -15.55 7.89 -5.20
C HIS A 30 -16.50 8.59 -6.19
N THR A 31 -16.16 8.53 -7.47
CA THR A 31 -17.04 9.03 -8.53
C THR A 31 -17.42 7.89 -9.48
N PRO A 32 -18.46 8.06 -10.33
CA PRO A 32 -18.82 7.07 -11.35
C PRO A 32 -17.72 6.79 -12.37
N GLU A 33 -16.67 7.62 -12.42
CA GLU A 33 -15.49 7.45 -13.26
C GLU A 33 -14.48 6.42 -12.70
N ASP A 34 -14.68 5.88 -11.49
CA ASP A 34 -13.89 4.76 -10.96
C ASP A 34 -14.30 3.43 -11.64
N THR A 35 -13.88 3.28 -12.89
CA THR A 35 -14.25 2.19 -13.78
C THR A 35 -13.02 1.44 -14.29
N VAL A 36 -13.24 0.21 -14.78
CA VAL A 36 -12.15 -0.67 -15.23
C VAL A 36 -11.30 -0.08 -16.36
N ASP A 37 -11.88 0.75 -17.22
CA ASP A 37 -11.17 1.45 -18.30
C ASP A 37 -10.18 2.50 -17.80
N ARG A 38 -10.29 2.93 -16.54
CA ARG A 38 -9.34 3.86 -15.90
C ARG A 38 -8.19 3.15 -15.20
N VAL A 39 -8.25 1.83 -15.06
CA VAL A 39 -7.15 1.02 -14.50
C VAL A 39 -5.98 1.02 -15.47
N GLN A 40 -4.76 1.16 -14.94
CA GLN A 40 -3.51 1.04 -15.69
C GLN A 40 -2.89 -0.33 -15.39
N PRO A 41 -3.09 -1.36 -16.25
CA PRO A 41 -2.70 -2.74 -15.92
C PRO A 41 -1.20 -2.90 -15.70
N ASP A 42 -0.38 -2.23 -16.51
CA ASP A 42 1.08 -2.27 -16.39
C ASP A 42 1.55 -1.72 -15.04
N LYS A 43 0.90 -0.65 -14.56
CA LYS A 43 1.18 -0.07 -13.24
C LYS A 43 0.77 -1.03 -12.13
N VAL A 44 -0.40 -1.66 -12.24
CA VAL A 44 -0.85 -2.67 -11.27
C VAL A 44 0.12 -3.84 -11.19
N ALA A 45 0.60 -4.33 -12.34
CA ALA A 45 1.61 -5.39 -12.40
C ALA A 45 2.93 -4.99 -11.72
N GLN A 46 3.41 -3.77 -11.96
CA GLN A 46 4.60 -3.24 -11.30
C GLN A 46 4.41 -3.12 -9.79
N VAL A 47 3.27 -2.58 -9.32
CA VAL A 47 2.96 -2.49 -7.89
C VAL A 47 2.91 -3.89 -7.26
N ALA A 48 2.28 -4.86 -7.92
CA ALA A 48 2.23 -6.24 -7.44
C ALA A 48 3.63 -6.85 -7.28
N GLN A 49 4.54 -6.61 -8.23
CA GLN A 49 5.95 -7.03 -8.11
C GLN A 49 6.63 -6.39 -6.91
N VAL A 50 6.44 -5.09 -6.67
CA VAL A 50 7.02 -4.40 -5.51
C VAL A 50 6.47 -4.95 -4.19
N VAL A 51 5.16 -5.18 -4.10
CA VAL A 51 4.53 -5.78 -2.91
C VAL A 51 5.11 -7.17 -2.65
N PHE A 52 5.22 -8.00 -3.68
CA PHE A 52 5.81 -9.33 -3.58
C PHE A 52 7.27 -9.28 -3.10
N LEU A 53 8.11 -8.47 -3.75
CA LEU A 53 9.52 -8.34 -3.39
C LEU A 53 9.69 -7.81 -1.97
N THR A 54 8.85 -6.86 -1.55
CA THR A 54 8.88 -6.35 -0.18
C THR A 54 8.54 -7.43 0.84
N ALA A 55 7.48 -8.22 0.59
CA ALA A 55 7.11 -9.34 1.45
C ALA A 55 8.21 -10.42 1.47
N TYR A 56 8.80 -10.72 0.31
CA TYR A 56 9.89 -11.67 0.17
C TYR A 56 11.10 -11.23 1.01
N GLU A 57 11.60 -10.01 0.81
CA GLU A 57 12.71 -9.46 1.58
C GLU A 57 12.44 -9.47 3.09
N LEU A 58 11.23 -9.10 3.53
CA LEU A 58 10.86 -9.15 4.95
C LEU A 58 10.91 -10.56 5.55
N LEU A 59 10.59 -11.58 4.77
CA LEU A 59 10.55 -12.98 5.21
C LEU A 59 11.90 -13.69 5.07
N THR A 60 12.75 -13.27 4.13
CA THR A 60 14.00 -13.97 3.80
C THR A 60 15.27 -13.23 4.22
N ALA A 61 15.20 -11.93 4.52
CA ALA A 61 16.38 -11.17 4.92
C ALA A 61 16.98 -11.73 6.23
N PRO A 62 18.32 -11.82 6.35
CA PRO A 62 18.97 -12.27 7.58
C PRO A 62 18.67 -11.41 8.82
N ARG A 63 18.17 -10.20 8.60
CA ARG A 63 17.81 -9.25 9.65
C ARG A 63 16.56 -8.50 9.26
N LEU A 64 15.60 -8.45 10.17
CA LEU A 64 14.40 -7.63 10.01
C LEU A 64 14.75 -6.13 9.99
N PRO A 65 14.00 -5.30 9.26
CA PRO A 65 14.15 -3.85 9.33
C PRO A 65 13.98 -3.35 10.76
N SER A 66 14.87 -2.47 11.19
CA SER A 66 14.71 -1.77 12.46
C SER A 66 14.10 -0.39 12.22
N LEU A 67 13.04 -0.09 12.94
CA LEU A 67 12.53 1.27 13.04
C LEU A 67 13.36 2.01 14.08
N LYS A 68 13.94 3.14 13.71
CA LYS A 68 14.52 4.06 14.69
C LYS A 68 13.36 4.63 15.52
N LYS A 69 13.43 4.43 16.83
CA LYS A 69 12.50 5.07 17.78
C LYS A 69 12.78 6.57 17.87
#